data_AF-A0A060BYX4-F1
#
_entry.id   AF-A0A060BYX4-F1
#
_cell.length_a   1.000
_cell.length_b   1.000
_cell.length_c   1.000
_cell.angle_alpha   90.00
_cell.angle_beta   90.00
_cell.angle_gamma   90.00
#
_symmetry.space_group_name_H-M   'P 1'
#
loop_
_entity.id
_entity.type
_entity.pdbx_description
1 polymer ?
#
loop_
_entity_poly.entity_id
_entity_poly.type
_entity_poly.pdbx_seq_one_letter_code
_entity_poly.pdbx_strand_id
1 'polypeptide(L)'
;YEHNAEYQHYIKTLNHLYKNNEALYKWDTHPKGLSIIQGDHEEPLVIVLKRQFENTALMAAMNLEPKQHEAYRIGVKRKGRYRIRI
;
A
#
# COMPACT_ATOMS: atom_id res chain seq x y z
N TYR A 1 10.86 26.94 13.88
CA TYR A 1 10.01 25.96 13.18
C TYR A 1 9.34 25.11 14.23
N GLU A 2 8.11 25.48 14.60
CA GLU A 2 7.33 24.66 15.52
C GLU A 2 6.93 23.37 14.82
N HIS A 3 7.65 22.32 15.19
CA HIS A 3 7.34 20.91 15.17
C HIS A 3 6.21 20.43 14.26
N ASN A 4 6.60 19.90 13.10
CA ASN A 4 5.76 18.99 12.32
C ASN A 4 5.81 17.56 12.94
N ALA A 5 5.43 17.43 14.20
CA ALA A 5 5.56 16.19 14.97
C ALA A 5 4.70 15.05 14.40
N GLU A 6 3.50 15.38 13.90
CA GLU A 6 2.60 14.40 13.28
C GLU A 6 3.19 13.83 11.98
N TYR A 7 3.75 14.68 11.11
CA TYR A 7 4.42 14.22 9.91
C TYR A 7 5.69 13.42 10.24
N GLN A 8 6.48 13.86 11.22
CA GLN A 8 7.64 13.08 11.66
C GLN A 8 7.23 11.70 12.19
N HIS A 9 6.13 11.63 12.96
CA HIS A 9 5.56 10.38 13.42
C HIS A 9 5.09 9.52 12.23
N TYR A 10 4.39 10.10 11.27
CA TYR A 10 3.95 9.42 10.05
C TYR A 10 5.13 8.82 9.26
N ILE A 11 6.16 9.62 8.99
CA ILE A 11 7.37 9.16 8.29
C ILE A 11 8.10 8.07 9.08
N LYS A 12 8.18 8.20 10.41
CA LYS A 12 8.75 7.17 11.28
C LYS A 12 7.97 5.86 11.17
N THR A 13 6.64 5.92 11.18
CA THR A 13 5.76 4.75 11.02
C THR A 13 5.96 4.09 9.66
N LEU A 14 6.03 4.86 8.56
CA LEU A 14 6.34 4.33 7.24
C LEU A 14 7.72 3.67 7.17
N ASN A 15 8.74 4.28 7.77
CA ASN A 15 10.09 3.71 7.82
C ASN A 15 10.12 2.37 8.57
N HIS A 16 9.41 2.25 9.68
CA HIS A 16 9.27 0.98 10.40
C HIS A 16 8.49 -0.05 9.59
N LEU A 17 7.41 0.35 8.91
CA LEU A 17 6.67 -0.53 7.99
C LEU A 17 7.59 -1.08 6.90
N TYR A 18 8.38 -0.22 6.25
CA TYR A 18 9.32 -0.62 5.19
C TYR A 18 10.37 -1.62 5.69
N LYS A 19 11.06 -1.29 6.80
CA LYS A 19 12.14 -2.14 7.35
C LYS A 19 11.64 -3.49 7.86
N ASN A 20 10.42 -3.55 8.39
CA ASN A 20 9.87 -4.76 9.00
C ASN A 20 9.11 -5.67 8.02
N ASN A 21 9.02 -5.31 6.73
CA ASN A 21 8.29 -6.10 5.74
C ASN A 21 9.12 -6.30 4.47
N GLU A 22 9.76 -7.46 4.38
CA GLU A 22 10.61 -7.86 3.25
C GLU A 22 9.94 -7.76 1.87
N ALA A 23 8.61 -7.97 1.82
CA ALA A 23 7.82 -7.79 0.61
C ALA A 23 7.96 -6.41 -0.04
N LEU A 24 8.34 -5.38 0.73
CA LEU A 24 8.50 -4.01 0.26
C LEU A 24 9.85 -3.71 -0.38
N TYR A 25 10.85 -4.60 -0.26
CA TYR A 25 12.21 -4.33 -0.78
C TYR A 25 12.98 -5.52 -1.36
N LYS A 26 12.76 -6.76 -0.89
CA LYS A 26 13.58 -7.91 -1.30
C LYS A 26 13.48 -8.24 -2.80
N TRP A 27 12.36 -7.92 -3.44
CA TRP A 27 12.09 -8.20 -4.86
C TRP A 27 11.83 -6.93 -5.68
N ASP A 28 12.46 -5.80 -5.34
CA ASP A 28 12.26 -4.53 -6.09
C ASP A 28 12.62 -4.64 -7.58
N THR A 29 13.65 -5.43 -7.92
CA THR A 29 14.10 -5.64 -9.30
C THR A 29 13.52 -6.91 -9.94
N HIS A 30 12.71 -7.68 -9.21
CA HIS A 30 12.11 -8.90 -9.72
C HIS A 30 10.69 -8.59 -10.25
N PRO A 31 10.30 -9.04 -11.45
CA PRO A 31 8.94 -8.82 -11.99
C PRO A 31 7.79 -9.37 -11.12
N LYS A 32 8.09 -10.28 -10.19
CA LYS A 32 7.11 -10.80 -9.24
C LYS A 32 6.93 -9.88 -8.05
N GLY A 33 7.87 -9.00 -7.72
CA GLY A 33 7.85 -8.20 -6.49
C GLY A 33 6.77 -7.12 -6.44
N LEU A 34 6.21 -6.75 -7.60
CA LEU A 34 5.15 -5.77 -7.74
C LEU A 34 4.07 -6.25 -8.72
N SER A 35 2.81 -5.98 -8.42
CA SER A 35 1.70 -6.10 -9.36
C SER A 35 0.76 -4.92 -9.19
N ILE A 36 0.40 -4.27 -10.29
CA ILE A 36 -0.67 -3.28 -10.30
C ILE A 36 -1.99 -4.07 -10.32
N ILE A 37 -2.82 -3.85 -9.31
CA ILE A 37 -4.14 -4.48 -9.18
C ILE A 37 -5.20 -3.57 -9.82
N GLN A 38 -5.06 -2.27 -9.60
CA GLN A 38 -5.88 -1.23 -10.20
C GLN A 38 -5.04 0.03 -10.40
N GLY A 39 -5.14 0.65 -11.57
CA GLY A 39 -4.41 1.87 -11.90
C GLY A 39 -4.67 2.39 -13.32
N ASP A 40 -5.67 1.84 -13.99
CA ASP A 40 -6.11 2.11 -15.36
C ASP A 40 -7.43 2.89 -15.41
N HIS A 41 -8.01 3.24 -14.25
CA HIS A 41 -9.23 4.02 -14.14
C HIS A 41 -8.88 5.48 -13.89
N GLU A 42 -9.51 6.39 -14.64
CA GLU A 42 -9.35 7.83 -14.45
C GLU A 42 -10.17 8.33 -13.25
N GLU A 43 -11.33 7.73 -12.98
CA GLU A 43 -12.18 8.05 -11.84
C GLU A 43 -12.79 6.79 -11.17
N PRO A 44 -12.76 6.68 -9.83
CA PRO A 44 -12.00 7.53 -8.91
C PRO A 44 -10.49 7.33 -9.05
N LEU A 45 -9.69 8.36 -8.73
CA LEU A 45 -8.24 8.32 -8.85
C LEU A 45 -7.59 7.47 -7.74
N VAL A 46 -7.82 6.17 -7.81
CA VAL A 46 -7.38 5.15 -6.84
C VAL A 46 -6.39 4.19 -7.48
N ILE A 47 -5.21 4.08 -6.87
CA ILE A 47 -4.19 3.11 -7.27
C ILE A 47 -4.10 2.02 -6.22
N VAL A 48 -4.18 0.76 -6.66
CA VAL A 48 -3.98 -0.40 -5.80
C VAL A 48 -2.79 -1.22 -6.31
N LEU A 49 -1.77 -1.35 -5.46
CA LEU A 49 -0.56 -2.12 -5.74
C LEU A 49 -0.47 -3.32 -4.80
N LYS A 50 0.08 -4.41 -5.29
CA LYS A 50 0.49 -5.57 -4.50
C LYS A 50 2.00 -5.67 -4.50
N ARG A 51 2.61 -5.71 -3.31
CA ARG A 51 4.02 -6.03 -3.09
C ARG A 51 4.13 -7.43 -2.51
N GLN A 52 5.11 -8.23 -2.94
CA GLN A 52 5.26 -9.60 -2.46
C GLN A 52 6.71 -10.05 -2.37
N PHE A 53 6.95 -10.94 -1.41
CA PHE A 53 8.18 -11.71 -1.27
C PHE A 53 7.81 -13.07 -0.66
N GLU A 54 8.19 -14.15 -1.34
CA GLU A 54 7.84 -15.53 -0.98
C GLU A 54 6.34 -15.69 -0.63
N ASN A 55 6.03 -16.04 0.63
CA ASN A 55 4.67 -16.29 1.12
C ASN A 55 3.99 -15.03 1.69
N THR A 56 4.68 -13.89 1.71
CA THR A 56 4.19 -12.63 2.26
C THR A 56 3.76 -11.69 1.14
N ALA A 57 2.57 -11.12 1.27
CA ALA A 57 2.06 -10.09 0.36
C ALA A 57 1.46 -8.93 1.16
N LEU A 58 1.68 -7.72 0.66
CA LEU A 58 1.09 -6.48 1.14
C LEU A 58 0.35 -5.81 0.01
N MET A 59 -0.78 -5.17 0.33
CA MET A 59 -1.51 -4.33 -0.62
C MET A 59 -1.46 -2.88 -0.14
N ALA A 60 -1.21 -1.97 -1.06
CA ALA A 60 -1.29 -0.54 -0.85
C ALA A 60 -2.42 0.01 -1.70
N ALA A 61 -3.46 0.55 -1.06
CA ALA A 61 -4.55 1.25 -1.72
C ALA A 61 -4.38 2.75 -1.44
N MET A 62 -4.22 3.54 -2.48
CA MET A 62 -3.92 4.97 -2.40
C MET A 62 -5.03 5.73 -3.11
N ASN A 63 -5.72 6.57 -2.35
CA ASN A 63 -6.66 7.54 -2.88
C ASN A 63 -5.88 8.84 -3.15
N LEU A 64 -5.83 9.28 -4.41
CA LEU A 64 -5.05 10.45 -4.83
C LEU A 64 -5.92 11.69 -5.05
N GLU A 65 -7.18 11.64 -4.62
CA GLU A 65 -8.12 12.76 -4.60
C GLU A 65 -8.61 13.03 -3.17
N PRO A 66 -9.04 14.28 -2.85
CA PRO A 66 -9.50 14.62 -1.50
C PRO A 66 -10.87 14.01 -1.16
N LYS A 67 -11.56 13.42 -2.14
CA LYS A 67 -12.88 12.82 -1.98
C LYS A 67 -12.77 11.46 -1.30
N GLN A 68 -13.53 11.25 -0.22
CA GLN A 68 -13.65 9.95 0.43
C GLN A 68 -14.57 9.02 -0.38
N HIS A 69 -14.17 7.73 -0.47
CA HIS A 69 -14.95 6.67 -1.11
C HIS A 69 -15.42 5.65 -0.08
N GLU A 70 -16.70 5.69 0.26
CA GLU A 70 -17.29 4.70 1.17
C GLU A 70 -17.59 3.38 0.45
N ALA A 71 -17.45 2.26 1.18
CA ALA A 71 -17.70 0.92 0.65
C ALA A 71 -16.96 0.58 -0.66
N TYR A 72 -15.81 1.20 -0.89
CA TYR A 72 -15.00 1.00 -2.09
C TYR A 72 -14.51 -0.46 -2.20
N ARG A 73 -14.77 -1.10 -3.34
CA ARG A 73 -14.45 -2.52 -3.55
C ARG A 73 -13.10 -2.65 -4.26
N ILE A 74 -12.18 -3.38 -3.64
CA ILE A 74 -10.89 -3.73 -4.22
C ILE A 74 -10.92 -5.20 -4.64
N GLY A 75 -10.66 -5.46 -5.92
CA GLY A 75 -10.53 -6.82 -6.44
C GLY A 75 -9.27 -7.51 -5.90
N VAL A 76 -9.43 -8.62 -5.19
CA VAL A 76 -8.31 -9.39 -4.62
C VAL A 76 -8.29 -10.82 -5.14
N LYS A 77 -7.08 -11.36 -5.39
CA LYS A 77 -6.92 -12.73 -5.92
C LYS A 77 -7.03 -13.83 -4.86
N ARG A 78 -6.83 -13.50 -3.57
CA ARG A 78 -6.87 -14.48 -2.47
C ARG A 78 -8.07 -14.21 -1.58
N LYS A 79 -8.82 -15.26 -1.27
CA LYS A 79 -9.87 -15.20 -0.24
C LYS A 79 -9.20 -15.15 1.13
N GLY A 80 -9.84 -14.47 2.08
CA GLY A 80 -9.39 -14.41 3.47
C GLY A 80 -9.67 -13.07 4.13
N ARG A 81 -9.25 -12.95 5.39
CA ARG A 81 -9.29 -11.68 6.13
C ARG A 81 -7.97 -10.94 5.92
N TYR A 82 -8.07 -9.68 5.53
CA TYR A 82 -6.94 -8.78 5.39
C TYR A 82 -6.82 -7.91 6.63
N ARG A 83 -5.60 -7.69 7.10
CA ARG A 83 -5.31 -6.86 8.27
C ARG A 83 -4.68 -5.54 7.82
N ILE A 84 -5.24 -4.45 8.31
CA ILE A 84 -4.67 -3.11 8.14
C ILE A 84 -3.39 -2.99 8.98
N ARG A 85 -2.33 -2.43 8.40
CA ARG A 85 -0.98 -2.39 8.99
C ARG A 85 -0.55 -1.01 9.49
N ILE A 86 -1.30 0.04 9.17
CA ILE A 86 -1.06 1.45 9.53
C ILE A 86 -2.35 2.09 10.00
#